data_AF-A0A2T0LK93-F1
#
_entry.id   AF-A0A2T0LK93-F1
#
_cell.length_a   1.000
_cell.length_b   1.000
_cell.length_c   1.000
_cell.angle_alpha   90.00
_cell.angle_beta   90.00
_cell.angle_gamma   90.00
#
_symmetry.space_group_name_H-M   'P 1'
#
loop_
_entity.id
_entity.type
_entity.pdbx_description
1 polymer ?
#
loop_
_entity_poly.entity_id
_entity_poly.type
_entity_poly.pdbx_seq_one_letter_code
_entity_poly.pdbx_strand_id
1 'polypeptide(L)' 'MAPALAQRTPRSTSTRYLRIDERIHIADRVREKASIREIARELDRAPSTISREIQRNRSHIRGNQ' A
#
# COMPACT_ATOMS: atom_id res chain seq x y z
N MET A 1 -0.43 13.77 -24.44
CA MET A 1 0.61 13.23 -23.51
C MET A 1 0.49 13.99 -22.20
N ALA A 2 -0.04 13.38 -21.15
CA ALA A 2 -0.18 14.04 -19.85
C ALA A 2 0.94 13.57 -18.90
N PRO A 3 1.85 14.44 -18.47
CA PRO A 3 2.77 14.13 -17.39
C PRO A 3 2.14 14.65 -16.09
N ALA A 4 1.72 13.76 -15.20
CA ALA A 4 1.25 14.22 -13.91
C ALA A 4 1.54 13.22 -12.80
N LEU A 5 2.27 13.74 -11.82
CA LEU A 5 2.37 13.29 -10.42
C LEU A 5 3.52 12.34 -10.08
N ALA A 6 4.73 12.91 -10.21
CA ALA A 6 5.80 12.65 -9.25
C ALA A 6 5.35 13.07 -7.83
N GLN A 7 4.67 12.17 -7.11
CA GLN A 7 4.49 12.35 -5.66
C GLN A 7 5.75 11.85 -4.94
N ARG A 8 6.81 12.66 -5.00
CA ARG A 8 7.92 12.59 -4.05
C ARG A 8 7.51 13.32 -2.78
N THR A 9 6.93 12.60 -1.83
CA THR A 9 6.90 13.03 -0.42
C THR A 9 7.80 12.09 0.40
N PRO A 10 8.94 12.58 0.92
CA PRO A 10 9.75 11.82 1.85
C PRO A 10 9.30 12.02 3.31
N ARG A 11 9.42 10.93 4.09
CA ARG A 11 9.42 10.79 5.56
C ARG A 11 8.16 11.20 6.34
N SER A 12 7.29 10.21 6.54
CA SER A 12 6.83 9.86 7.89
C SER A 12 7.31 8.45 8.21
N THR A 13 8.50 8.37 8.80
CA THR A 13 9.06 7.19 9.46
C THR A 13 8.31 6.87 10.76
N SER A 14 6.97 6.79 10.71
CA SER A 14 6.17 6.12 11.75
C SER A 14 6.04 4.61 11.50
N THR A 15 7.09 4.07 10.87
CA THR A 15 7.63 2.75 11.16
C THR A 15 7.56 2.54 12.67
N ARG A 16 6.86 1.51 13.15
CA ARG A 16 7.60 0.26 13.08
C ARG A 16 6.94 -0.87 12.30
N TYR A 17 5.63 -1.09 12.36
CA TYR A 17 4.99 -2.16 11.59
C TYR A 17 3.52 -1.84 11.28
N LEU A 18 3.04 -2.16 10.08
CA LEU A 18 1.61 -2.42 9.91
C LEU A 18 1.28 -3.62 10.81
N ARG A 19 0.24 -3.48 11.61
CA ARG A 19 -0.28 -4.61 12.40
C ARG A 19 -0.72 -5.72 11.45
N ILE A 20 -0.68 -6.96 11.93
CA ILE A 20 -1.15 -8.11 11.16
C ILE A 20 -2.59 -7.87 10.66
N ASP A 21 -3.45 -7.28 11.48
CA ASP A 21 -4.82 -6.93 11.11
C ASP A 21 -4.86 -5.96 9.93
N GLU A 22 -4.05 -4.90 9.94
CA GLU A 22 -3.95 -3.95 8.83
C GLU A 22 -3.43 -4.63 7.56
N ARG A 23 -2.48 -5.57 7.68
CA ARG A 23 -1.94 -6.32 6.54
C ARG A 23 -2.96 -7.27 5.93
N ILE A 24 -3.73 -7.97 6.77
CA ILE A 24 -4.83 -8.84 6.33
C ILE A 24 -5.91 -8.00 5.64
N HIS A 25 -6.31 -6.89 6.26
CA HIS A 25 -7.29 -5.97 5.68
C HIS A 25 -6.87 -5.46 4.30
N ILE A 26 -5.60 -5.07 4.14
CA ILE A 26 -5.06 -4.68 2.83
C ILE A 26 -5.12 -5.85 1.85
N ALA A 27 -4.74 -7.06 2.26
CA ALA A 27 -4.75 -8.23 1.40
C ALA A 27 -6.17 -8.58 0.91
N ASP A 28 -7.16 -8.56 1.82
CA ASP A 28 -8.55 -8.81 1.49
C ASP A 28 -9.11 -7.74 0.56
N ARG A 29 -8.90 -6.46 0.87
CA ARG A 29 -9.34 -5.36 0.00
C ARG A 29 -8.69 -5.37 -1.38
N VAL A 30 -7.42 -5.74 -1.46
CA VAL A 30 -6.73 -5.91 -2.74
C VAL A 30 -7.31 -7.09 -3.52
N ARG A 31 -7.69 -8.18 -2.84
CA ARG A 31 -8.35 -9.35 -3.45
C ARG A 31 -9.77 -9.01 -3.95
N GLU A 32 -10.47 -8.13 -3.25
CA GLU A 32 -11.76 -7.55 -3.65
C GLU A 32 -11.63 -6.53 -4.81
N LYS A 33 -10.42 -6.22 -5.27
CA LYS A 33 -10.10 -5.20 -6.29
C LYS A 33 -10.44 -3.76 -5.86
N ALA A 34 -10.48 -3.48 -4.56
CA ALA A 34 -10.67 -2.13 -4.04
C ALA A 34 -9.48 -1.21 -4.40
N SER A 35 -9.75 0.09 -4.55
CA SER A 35 -8.69 1.05 -4.87
C SER A 35 -7.81 1.33 -3.65
N ILE A 36 -6.51 1.54 -3.89
CA ILE A 36 -5.53 1.90 -2.84
C ILE A 36 -6.00 3.10 -1.99
N ARG A 37 -6.71 4.05 -2.62
CA ARG A 37 -7.27 5.22 -1.94
C ARG A 37 -8.42 4.88 -0.99
N GLU A 38 -9.24 3.88 -1.30
CA GLU A 38 -10.32 3.42 -0.41
C GLU A 38 -9.73 2.73 0.82
N ILE A 39 -8.80 1.81 0.60
CA ILE A 39 -8.08 1.11 1.67
C ILE A 39 -7.34 2.09 2.59
N ALA A 40 -6.73 3.11 2.00
CA ALA A 40 -6.06 4.18 2.74
C ALA A 40 -7.02 4.97 3.63
N ARG A 41 -8.24 5.29 3.14
CA ARG A 41 -9.26 5.98 3.93
C ARG A 41 -9.82 5.10 5.06
N GLU A 42 -9.97 3.80 4.82
CA GLU A 42 -10.47 2.86 5.82
C GLU A 42 -9.50 2.65 6.98
N LEU A 43 -8.20 2.60 6.68
CA LEU A 43 -7.16 2.41 7.68
C LEU A 43 -6.61 3.72 8.25
N ASP A 44 -7.15 4.87 7.81
CA ASP A 44 -6.63 6.22 8.10
C ASP A 44 -5.10 6.33 7.87
N ARG A 45 -4.63 5.67 6.80
CA ARG A 45 -3.21 5.63 6.41
C ARG A 45 -2.99 6.36 5.11
N ALA A 46 -1.77 6.84 4.91
CA ALA A 46 -1.37 7.40 3.62
C ALA A 46 -1.45 6.32 2.51
N PRO A 47 -2.01 6.64 1.32
CA PRO A 47 -2.09 5.71 0.20
C PRO A 47 -0.70 5.25 -0.27
N SER A 48 0.34 6.05 -0.05
CA SER A 48 1.74 5.69 -0.30
C SER A 48 2.24 4.53 0.57
N THR A 49 1.74 4.40 1.80
CA THR A 49 2.06 3.31 2.72
C THR A 49 1.45 2.00 2.23
N ILE A 50 0.16 2.04 1.89
CA ILE A 50 -0.57 0.91 1.34
C ILE A 50 0.05 0.47 0.01
N SER A 51 0.37 1.40 -0.87
CA SER A 51 1.03 1.12 -2.15
C SER A 51 2.39 0.44 -1.97
N ARG A 52 3.24 0.94 -1.05
CA ARG A 52 4.52 0.30 -0.74
C ARG A 52 4.35 -1.12 -0.20
N GLU A 53 3.35 -1.36 0.65
CA GLU A 53 3.11 -2.69 1.20
C GLU A 53 2.58 -3.67 0.15
N ILE A 54 1.69 -3.21 -0.73
CA ILE A 54 1.22 -4.01 -1.87
C ILE A 54 2.39 -4.31 -2.82
N GLN A 55 3.22 -3.32 -3.12
CA GLN A 55 4.40 -3.51 -3.98
C GLN A 55 5.42 -4.46 -3.36
N ARG A 56 5.64 -4.38 -2.04
CA ARG A 56 6.49 -5.30 -1.29
C ARG A 56 5.92 -6.73 -1.32
N ASN A 57 4.62 -6.91 -1.11
CA ASN A 57 3.98 -8.22 -1.24
C ASN A 57 4.05 -8.75 -2.69
N ARG A 58 3.84 -7.91 -3.71
CA ARG A 58 3.94 -8.33 -5.12
C ARG A 58 5.36 -8.72 -5.53
N SER A 59 6.38 -8.05 -5.00
CA SER A 59 7.78 -8.43 -5.23
C SER A 59 8.16 -9.71 -4.49
N HIS A 60 7.64 -9.94 -3.27
CA HIS A 60 7.76 -11.24 -2.59
C HIS A 60 7.06 -12.37 -3.34
N ILE A 61 5.86 -12.13 -3.87
CA ILE A 61 5.08 -13.14 -4.61
C ILE A 61 5.70 -13.44 -6.00
N ARG A 62 6.42 -12.48 -6.62
CA ARG A 62 7.07 -12.67 -7.93
C ARG A 62 8.55 -13.07 -7.89
N GLY A 63 9.20 -13.07 -6.72
CA GLY A 63 10.62 -13.39 -6.57
C GLY A 63 10.97 -14.87 -6.52
N ASN A 64 9.99 -15.76 -6.76
CA ASN A 64 10.15 -17.22 -6.69
C ASN A 64 9.83 -17.91 -8.04
N GLN A 65 10.28 -17.34 -9.17
CA GLN A 65 10.36 -18.06 -10.45
C GLN A 65 11.79 -18.49 -10.73
#